data_AF-A0AA86R1D5-F1
#
_entry.id   AF-A0AA86R1D5-F1
#
_cell.length_a   1.000
_cell.length_b   1.000
_cell.length_c   1.000
_cell.angle_alpha   90.00
_cell.angle_beta   90.00
_cell.angle_gamma   90.00
#
_symmetry.space_group_name_H-M   'P 1'
#
loop_
_entity.id
_entity.type
_entity.pdbx_description
1 polymer ?
#
loop_
_entity_poly.entity_id
_entity_poly.type
_entity_poly.pdbx_seq_one_letter_code
_entity_poly.pdbx_strand_id
1 'polypeptide(L)'
;MRSQPYNKEKFIRAFAEVVSNHTQIPQMVLLNDENQLRSLVSQFTPFPWDQVAAIVGLRDKWRVYHWYYETYQNALEELLKEDKELIRSELESAIQSKQEVDKMFLICTQTKAVT
;
A
#
# COMPACT_ATOMS: atom_id res chain seq x y z
N MET A 1 -21.00 -6.76 -4.71
CA MET A 1 -21.21 -6.35 -3.30
C MET A 1 -20.30 -5.17 -3.03
N ARG A 2 -20.83 -4.00 -2.67
CA ARG A 2 -19.98 -2.87 -2.26
C ARG A 2 -19.54 -3.14 -0.81
N SER A 3 -18.29 -3.54 -0.64
CA SER A 3 -17.66 -3.71 0.68
C SER A 3 -17.83 -2.41 1.45
N GLN A 4 -18.42 -2.45 2.65
CA GLN A 4 -18.43 -1.27 3.53
C GLN A 4 -16.97 -0.80 3.70
N PRO A 5 -16.70 0.51 3.67
CA PRO A 5 -15.34 1.00 3.87
C PRO A 5 -14.92 0.62 5.28
N TYR A 6 -14.04 -0.37 5.38
CA TYR A 6 -13.43 -0.77 6.64
C TYR A 6 -12.76 0.47 7.25
N ASN A 7 -12.97 0.71 8.56
CA ASN A 7 -12.36 1.83 9.24
C ASN A 7 -10.84 1.63 9.29
N LYS A 8 -10.10 2.35 8.42
CA LYS A 8 -8.63 2.28 8.28
C LYS A 8 -7.93 2.45 9.63
N GLU A 9 -8.35 3.42 10.44
CA GLU A 9 -7.72 3.67 11.75
C GLU A 9 -7.82 2.47 12.68
N LYS A 10 -8.96 1.76 12.66
CA LYS A 10 -9.15 0.56 13.48
C LYS A 10 -8.15 -0.52 13.11
N PHE A 11 -7.92 -0.73 11.82
CA PHE A 11 -6.93 -1.70 11.34
C PHE A 11 -5.52 -1.29 11.71
N ILE A 12 -5.15 -0.02 11.49
CA ILE A 12 -3.80 0.48 11.81
C ILE A 12 -3.50 0.32 13.30
N ARG A 13 -4.45 0.65 14.18
CA ARG A 13 -4.28 0.45 15.63
C ARG A 13 -4.08 -1.01 15.98
N ALA A 14 -4.83 -1.92 15.36
CA ALA A 14 -4.68 -3.35 15.55
C ALA A 14 -3.32 -3.87 15.06
N PHE A 15 -2.84 -3.40 13.90
CA PHE A 15 -1.50 -3.72 13.42
C PHE A 15 -0.42 -3.21 14.38
N ALA A 16 -0.53 -1.96 14.83
CA ALA A 16 0.43 -1.36 15.75
C ALA A 16 0.46 -2.10 17.09
N GLU A 17 -0.69 -2.52 17.62
CA GLU A 17 -0.78 -3.31 18.85
C GLU A 17 -0.08 -4.66 18.70
N VAL A 18 -0.40 -5.39 17.63
CA VAL A 18 0.19 -6.70 17.35
C VAL A 18 1.70 -6.59 17.13
N VAL A 19 2.16 -5.63 16.32
CA VAL A 19 3.60 -5.42 16.08
C VAL A 19 4.31 -5.00 17.35
N SER A 20 3.71 -4.13 18.18
CA SER A 20 4.26 -3.70 19.46
C SER A 20 4.48 -4.88 20.41
N ASN A 21 3.50 -5.78 20.50
CA ASN A 21 3.59 -6.99 21.32
C ASN A 21 4.72 -7.95 20.89
N HIS A 22 5.12 -7.93 19.61
CA HIS A 22 6.16 -8.83 19.10
C HIS A 22 7.55 -8.19 18.99
N THR A 23 7.63 -6.88 18.78
CA THR A 23 8.89 -6.14 18.54
C THR A 23 9.35 -5.32 19.74
N GLN A 24 8.53 -5.20 20.79
CA GLN A 24 8.74 -4.32 21.95
C GLN A 24 8.83 -2.82 21.60
N ILE A 25 8.57 -2.45 20.35
CA ILE A 25 8.45 -1.05 19.94
C ILE A 25 7.13 -0.51 20.48
N PRO A 26 7.10 0.64 21.19
CA PRO A 26 5.86 1.16 21.74
C PRO A 26 4.82 1.45 20.65
N GLN A 27 3.57 1.05 20.88
CA GLN A 27 2.47 1.27 19.94
C GLN A 27 2.35 2.74 19.48
N MET A 28 2.56 3.70 20.39
CA MET A 28 2.54 5.12 20.07
C MET A 28 3.58 5.53 19.02
N VAL A 29 4.76 4.90 19.02
CA VAL A 29 5.80 5.17 18.02
C VAL A 29 5.34 4.66 16.65
N LEU A 30 4.79 3.44 16.61
CA LEU A 30 4.27 2.83 15.39
C LEU A 30 3.05 3.55 14.80
N LEU A 31 2.24 4.19 15.64
CA LEU A 31 1.11 5.02 15.20
C LEU A 31 1.54 6.38 14.65
N ASN A 32 2.70 6.89 15.10
CA ASN A 32 3.27 8.14 14.60
C ASN A 32 4.06 7.93 13.30
N ASP A 33 4.54 6.72 13.04
CA ASP A 33 5.25 6.35 11.82
C ASP A 33 4.60 5.14 11.13
N GLU A 34 3.58 5.42 10.31
CA GLU A 34 2.86 4.39 9.54
C GLU A 34 3.76 3.66 8.52
N ASN A 35 4.83 4.30 8.05
CA ASN A 35 5.76 3.69 7.10
C ASN A 35 6.62 2.63 7.80
N GLN A 36 7.10 2.95 9.00
CA GLN A 36 7.79 1.99 9.85
C GLN A 36 6.86 0.82 10.21
N LEU A 37 5.60 1.08 10.57
CA LEU A 37 4.61 0.03 10.84
C LEU A 37 4.42 -0.87 9.62
N ARG A 38 4.21 -0.31 8.42
CA ARG A 38 4.03 -1.07 7.19
C ARG A 38 5.23 -1.95 6.86
N SER A 39 6.44 -1.41 7.03
CA SER A 39 7.71 -2.12 6.83
C SER A 39 7.85 -3.28 7.82
N LEU A 40 7.51 -3.07 9.09
CA LEU A 40 7.57 -4.14 10.09
C LEU A 40 6.54 -5.24 9.81
N VAL A 41 5.32 -4.89 9.42
CA VAL A 41 4.29 -5.89 9.05
C VAL A 41 4.75 -6.75 7.87
N SER A 42 5.42 -6.17 6.86
CA SER A 42 5.87 -6.92 5.68
C SER A 42 7.08 -7.82 5.95
N GLN A 43 7.97 -7.43 6.87
CA GLN A 43 9.15 -8.21 7.23
C GLN A 43 8.85 -9.34 8.22
N PHE A 44 7.78 -9.19 9.00
CA PHE A 44 7.45 -10.13 10.07
C PHE A 44 6.81 -11.41 9.52
N THR A 45 7.57 -12.51 9.51
CA THR A 45 7.17 -13.78 8.88
C THR A 45 7.26 -14.95 9.87
N PRO A 46 6.16 -15.70 10.15
CA PRO A 46 4.78 -15.44 9.73
C PRO A 46 4.11 -14.33 10.54
N PHE A 47 3.36 -13.45 9.88
CA PHE A 47 2.57 -12.42 10.55
C PHE A 47 1.31 -13.01 11.23
N PRO A 48 1.02 -12.66 12.50
CA PRO A 48 -0.10 -13.24 13.25
C PRO A 48 -1.42 -12.54 12.87
N TRP A 49 -1.87 -12.75 11.63
CA TRP A 49 -3.09 -12.18 11.08
C TRP A 49 -4.35 -12.49 11.91
N ASP A 50 -4.37 -13.65 12.58
CA ASP A 50 -5.46 -14.09 13.43
C ASP A 50 -5.63 -13.16 14.66
N GLN A 51 -4.55 -12.60 15.19
CA GLN A 51 -4.60 -11.65 16.31
C GLN A 51 -5.19 -10.30 15.87
N VAL A 52 -4.76 -9.81 14.69
CA VAL A 52 -5.33 -8.58 14.13
C VAL A 52 -6.82 -8.76 13.87
N ALA A 53 -7.24 -9.89 13.30
CA ALA A 53 -8.65 -10.21 13.06
C ALA A 53 -9.48 -10.14 14.35
N ALA A 54 -8.98 -10.73 15.44
CA ALA A 54 -9.62 -10.68 16.75
C ALA A 54 -9.82 -9.24 17.25
N ILE A 55 -8.78 -8.40 17.18
CA ILE A 55 -8.84 -6.99 17.62
C ILE A 55 -9.83 -6.19 16.78
N VAL A 56 -9.84 -6.38 15.45
CA VAL A 56 -10.78 -5.67 14.58
C VAL A 56 -12.20 -6.23 14.61
N GLY A 57 -12.44 -7.35 15.30
CA GLY A 57 -13.74 -8.01 15.41
C GLY A 57 -14.13 -8.81 14.16
N LEU A 58 -13.15 -9.27 13.39
CA LEU A 58 -13.33 -10.16 12.25
C LEU A 58 -13.12 -11.62 12.67
N ARG A 59 -13.93 -12.51 12.11
CA ARG A 59 -13.83 -13.96 12.36
C ARG A 59 -12.75 -14.65 11.53
N ASP A 60 -12.23 -13.97 10.52
CA ASP A 60 -11.38 -14.57 9.49
C ASP A 60 -10.20 -13.66 9.16
N LYS A 61 -8.99 -14.23 9.27
CA LYS A 61 -7.73 -13.57 8.90
C LYS A 61 -7.63 -13.23 7.42
N TRP A 62 -8.29 -13.97 6.53
CA TRP A 62 -8.22 -13.71 5.09
C TRP A 62 -8.74 -12.33 4.72
N ARG A 63 -9.76 -11.84 5.44
CA ARG A 63 -10.30 -10.49 5.25
C ARG A 63 -9.30 -9.41 5.66
N VAL A 64 -8.53 -9.66 6.73
CA VAL A 64 -7.47 -8.75 7.18
C VAL A 64 -6.32 -8.73 6.19
N TYR A 65 -5.89 -9.91 5.74
CA TYR A 65 -4.87 -10.06 4.72
C TYR A 65 -5.26 -9.32 3.43
N HIS A 66 -6.46 -9.57 2.92
CA HIS A 66 -6.96 -8.91 1.71
C HIS A 66 -6.99 -7.38 1.85
N TRP A 67 -7.50 -6.89 2.98
CA TRP A 67 -7.50 -5.45 3.26
C TRP A 67 -6.08 -4.88 3.31
N TYR A 68 -5.14 -5.58 3.95
CA TYR A 68 -3.74 -5.17 4.01
C TYR A 68 -3.16 -5.01 2.61
N TYR A 69 -3.28 -6.02 1.73
CA TYR A 69 -2.71 -5.93 0.39
C TYR A 69 -3.41 -4.87 -0.46
N GLU A 70 -4.74 -4.82 -0.49
CA GLU A 70 -5.47 -3.90 -1.36
C GLU A 70 -5.44 -2.44 -0.91
N THR A 71 -5.47 -2.20 0.39
CA THR A 71 -5.69 -0.85 0.94
C THR A 71 -4.45 -0.30 1.64
N TYR A 72 -3.64 -1.15 2.28
CA TYR A 72 -2.57 -0.69 3.16
C TYR A 72 -1.18 -0.87 2.57
N GLN A 73 -0.92 -1.92 1.79
CA GLN A 73 0.35 -2.14 1.11
C GLN A 73 0.34 -1.51 -0.28
N ASN A 74 -0.71 -1.77 -1.07
CA ASN A 74 -0.91 -1.18 -2.40
C ASN A 74 -1.59 0.19 -2.36
N ALA A 75 -1.66 0.84 -1.20
CA ALA A 75 -1.82 2.29 -1.20
C ALA A 75 -0.59 2.82 -1.94
N LEU A 76 -0.75 3.03 -3.26
CA LEU A 76 0.16 3.79 -4.11
C LEU A 76 0.62 4.94 -3.23
N GLU A 77 1.92 4.96 -2.90
CA GLU A 77 2.52 6.15 -2.32
C GLU A 77 1.99 7.31 -3.14
N GLU A 78 1.44 8.33 -2.47
CA GLU A 78 0.85 9.46 -3.18
C GLU A 78 1.87 9.92 -4.20
N LEU A 79 1.59 9.67 -5.49
CA LEU A 79 2.50 10.02 -6.58
C LEU A 79 2.98 11.44 -6.31
N LEU A 80 4.30 11.61 -6.22
CA LEU A 80 4.89 12.90 -5.93
C LEU A 80 4.35 13.89 -6.96
N LYS A 81 4.23 15.16 -6.57
CA LYS A 81 3.69 16.18 -7.47
C LYS A 81 4.46 16.22 -8.79
N GLU A 82 5.76 15.99 -8.71
CA GLU A 82 6.69 15.86 -9.84
C GLU A 82 6.35 14.67 -10.75
N ASP A 83 6.07 13.49 -10.18
CA ASP A 83 5.67 12.30 -10.95
C ASP A 83 4.30 12.51 -11.64
N LYS A 84 3.38 13.21 -10.98
CA LYS A 84 2.08 13.57 -11.57
C LYS A 84 2.25 14.52 -12.76
N GLU A 85 3.17 15.47 -12.65
CA GLU A 85 3.50 16.40 -13.73
C GLU A 85 4.16 15.68 -14.90
N LEU A 86 5.07 14.73 -14.63
CA LEU A 86 5.70 13.89 -15.64
C LEU A 86 4.69 13.01 -16.39
N ILE A 87 3.79 12.35 -15.66
CA ILE A 87 2.73 11.54 -16.28
C ILE A 87 1.84 12.41 -17.16
N ARG A 88 1.51 13.64 -16.72
CA ARG A 88 0.70 14.58 -17.50
C ARG A 88 1.43 15.00 -18.78
N SER A 89 2.71 15.33 -18.71
CA SER A 89 3.48 15.74 -19.90
C SER A 89 3.62 14.61 -20.92
N GLU A 90 3.85 13.37 -20.46
CA GLU A 90 3.94 12.20 -21.33
C GLU A 90 2.60 11.89 -22.00
N LEU A 91 1.48 12.00 -21.27
CA LEU A 91 0.14 11.85 -21.85
C LEU A 91 -0.18 12.94 -22.88
N GLU A 92 0.16 14.20 -22.60
CA GLU A 92 -0.02 15.30 -23.55
C GLU A 92 0.80 15.07 -24.84
N SER A 93 2.05 14.60 -24.69
CA SER A 93 2.92 14.24 -25.81
C SER A 93 2.36 13.07 -26.63
N ALA A 94 1.85 12.03 -25.97
CA ALA A 94 1.22 10.87 -26.63
C ALA A 94 -0.06 11.24 -27.39
N ILE A 95 -0.89 12.13 -26.83
CA ILE A 95 -2.10 12.65 -27.48
C ILE A 95 -1.73 13.47 -28.73
N GLN A 96 -0.75 14.36 -28.62
CA GLN A 96 -0.30 15.20 -29.74
C GLN A 96 0.31 14.35 -30.87
N SER A 97 1.03 13.29 -30.52
CA SER A 97 1.64 12.37 -31.47
C SER A 97 0.68 11.30 -32.02
N LYS A 98 -0.60 11.31 -31.61
CA LYS A 98 -1.62 10.29 -31.96
C LYS A 98 -1.15 8.85 -31.67
N GLN A 99 -0.31 8.67 -30.66
CA GLN A 99 0.10 7.34 -30.22
C GLN A 99 -1.01 6.72 -29.37
N GLU A 100 -1.37 5.48 -29.68
CA GLU A 100 -2.28 4.70 -28.83
C GLU A 100 -1.59 4.39 -27.51
N VAL A 101 -2.13 4.94 -26.42
CA VAL A 101 -1.67 4.67 -25.05
C VAL A 101 -2.28 3.34 -24.61
N ASP A 102 -1.74 2.22 -25.11
CA ASP A 102 -2.08 0.89 -24.60
C ASP A 102 -1.33 0.59 -23.29
N LYS A 103 -1.82 -0.37 -22.49
CA LYS A 103 -1.26 -0.86 -21.23
C LYS A 103 0.22 -1.26 -21.32
N MET A 104 0.73 -1.52 -22.52
CA MET A 104 2.14 -1.85 -22.80
C MET A 104 3.08 -0.63 -22.76
N PHE A 105 2.58 0.61 -22.77
CA PHE A 105 3.42 1.82 -22.84
C PHE A 105 4.34 1.98 -21.62
N LEU A 106 3.93 1.49 -20.44
CA LEU A 106 4.73 1.56 -19.20
C LEU A 106 6.00 0.70 -19.20
N ILE A 107 6.14 -0.26 -20.12
CA ILE A 107 7.26 -1.22 -20.11
C ILE A 107 8.41 -0.79 -21.04
N CYS A 108 8.17 0.09 -22.01
CA CYS A 108 9.14 0.34 -23.09
C CYS A 108 10.08 1.54 -22.91
N THR A 109 9.91 2.40 -21.91
CA THR A 109 10.75 3.60 -21.77
C THR A 109 12.12 3.36 -21.10
N GLN A 110 12.41 2.16 -20.60
CA GLN A 110 13.73 1.84 -20.01
C GLN A 110 14.78 1.29 -21.01
N THR A 111 14.46 1.12 -22.29
CA THR A 111 15.36 0.39 -23.23
C THR A 111 15.93 1.22 -24.37
N LYS A 112 16.02 2.55 -24.22
CA LYS A 112 16.72 3.41 -25.20
C LYS A 112 17.65 4.43 -24.56
N ALA A 113 18.47 3.95 -23.62
CA ALA A 113 19.64 4.68 -23.13
C ALA A 113 20.87 3.75 -23.08
N VAL A 114 21.17 3.04 -24.18
CA VAL A 114 22.48 2.42 -24.39
C VAL A 114 22.84 2.53 -25.88
N THR A 115 23.81 3.43 -26.13
CA THR A 115 24.66 3.66 -27.34
C THR A 115 24.01 4.00 -28.67
#